data_AF-A0A177CLD5-F1
#
_entry.id   AF-A0A177CLD5-F1
#
_cell.length_a   1.000
_cell.length_b   1.000
_cell.length_c   1.000
_cell.angle_alpha   90.00
_cell.angle_beta   90.00
_cell.angle_gamma   90.00
#
_symmetry.space_group_name_H-M   'P 1'
#
loop_
_entity.id
_entity.type
_entity.pdbx_description
1 polymer ?
#
loop_
_entity_poly.entity_id
_entity_poly.type
_entity_poly.pdbx_seq_one_letter_code
_entity_poly.pdbx_strand_id
1 'polypeptide(L)'
;MPEKPLTVATYAAGASLAAITLVYVFGPTFFLDDEASSARKKGIVGLSNTANDCFINSILQALAGLPDLRIYLIRELHRRKLDGPELYHVDPEKLALERRATKPWKLEGLQKGLVTHALKEVLDSLNERPIYKKTISPQPFIRALEHAFGTRISRQQQDAQEFLQIVTERLCDEYHAGTKARRKAQTTDLSNDNDTASERLEIADQFDIAPPKDDAAAEQDTDNDDSSTAEEGFPFEGKIESQIECLTCGFKPKPSSSAFVTLTLSVPQTSSTSLNKCLDGVFKVEHIDDFKCEYCRLDHAIQSKTKELARASAPEIQRALQSDIDKLKEALESDPEKPPEGVELPDSSLAPKRRIARHMYISSFPKVLALHLSRSVFAIGTVSTKNLAKVNFPESLPLGGILNRKNYRLLGMVSHKGTHNSGHYESFRRQVQPIPFSTPHSFGTEGVYS
;
A
#
# COMPACT_ATOMS: atom_id res chain seq x y z
N MET A 1 -30.32 25.96 90.95
CA MET A 1 -29.58 26.46 89.77
C MET A 1 -29.46 25.28 88.80
N PRO A 2 -30.14 25.30 87.64
CA PRO A 2 -30.21 24.15 86.76
C PRO A 2 -28.99 24.07 85.83
N GLU A 3 -28.53 22.85 85.58
CA GLU A 3 -27.42 22.51 84.70
C GLU A 3 -27.78 22.70 83.23
N LYS A 4 -26.81 23.18 82.42
CA LYS A 4 -26.97 23.41 80.98
C LYS A 4 -26.55 22.16 80.18
N PRO A 5 -27.39 21.64 79.27
CA PRO A 5 -27.01 20.55 78.37
C PRO A 5 -26.32 21.14 77.12
N LEU A 6 -24.99 21.18 77.09
CA LEU A 6 -24.22 21.76 75.96
C LEU A 6 -23.22 20.79 75.31
N THR A 7 -23.36 19.48 75.53
CA THR A 7 -22.36 18.49 75.09
C THR A 7 -22.78 17.58 73.94
N VAL A 8 -24.04 17.57 73.49
CA VAL A 8 -24.48 16.63 72.44
C VAL A 8 -24.44 17.27 71.03
N ALA A 9 -24.82 18.54 70.91
CA ALA A 9 -24.89 19.22 69.61
C ALA A 9 -23.50 19.51 69.00
N THR A 10 -22.51 19.82 69.83
CA THR A 10 -21.12 20.08 69.41
C THR A 10 -20.39 18.81 68.97
N TYR A 11 -20.62 17.67 69.64
CA TYR A 11 -20.07 16.38 69.21
C TYR A 11 -20.73 15.86 67.92
N ALA A 12 -22.05 16.06 67.73
CA ALA A 12 -22.74 15.68 66.50
C ALA A 12 -22.28 16.49 65.28
N ALA A 13 -22.03 17.80 65.45
CA ALA A 13 -21.51 18.66 64.38
C ALA A 13 -20.05 18.29 64.02
N GLY A 14 -19.21 18.01 65.02
CA GLY A 14 -17.81 17.60 64.81
C GLY A 14 -17.67 16.23 64.14
N ALA A 15 -18.48 15.24 64.55
CA ALA A 15 -18.50 13.92 63.95
C ALA A 15 -19.01 13.91 62.49
N SER A 16 -19.98 14.78 62.18
CA SER A 16 -20.50 14.91 60.81
C SER A 16 -19.49 15.53 59.85
N LEU A 17 -18.75 16.57 60.28
CA LEU A 17 -17.68 17.18 59.49
C LEU A 17 -16.50 16.22 59.27
N ALA A 18 -16.14 15.43 60.29
CA ALA A 18 -15.10 14.41 60.19
C ALA A 18 -15.51 13.24 59.27
N ALA A 19 -16.79 12.84 59.27
CA ALA A 19 -17.29 11.79 58.38
C ALA A 19 -17.35 12.25 56.91
N ILE A 20 -17.79 13.48 56.64
CA ILE A 20 -17.81 14.07 55.30
C ILE A 20 -16.39 14.20 54.75
N THR A 21 -15.43 14.63 55.57
CA THR A 21 -14.02 14.74 55.16
C THR A 21 -13.36 13.38 54.96
N LEU A 22 -13.65 12.36 55.79
CA LEU A 22 -13.15 11.00 55.57
C LEU A 22 -13.72 10.34 54.29
N VAL A 23 -14.99 10.58 53.95
CA VAL A 23 -15.59 10.11 52.68
C VAL A 23 -14.96 10.83 51.48
N TYR A 24 -14.61 12.10 51.61
CA TYR A 24 -13.97 12.86 50.53
C TYR A 24 -12.48 12.53 50.35
N VAL A 25 -11.76 12.21 51.44
CA VAL A 25 -10.31 11.95 51.42
C VAL A 25 -9.97 10.46 51.22
N PHE A 26 -10.80 9.54 51.71
CA PHE A 26 -10.56 8.09 51.67
C PHE A 26 -11.68 7.26 51.02
N GLY A 27 -12.74 7.90 50.53
CA GLY A 27 -13.79 7.23 49.77
C GLY A 27 -13.31 6.80 48.39
N PRO A 28 -13.68 5.61 47.89
CA PRO A 28 -13.40 5.20 46.52
C PRO A 28 -14.01 6.21 45.54
N THR A 29 -13.19 6.90 44.76
CA THR A 29 -13.61 7.87 43.74
C THR A 29 -14.25 7.17 42.54
N PHE A 30 -15.43 6.57 42.72
CA PHE A 30 -16.17 5.85 41.67
C PHE A 30 -17.44 6.54 41.17
N PHE A 31 -17.68 7.82 41.51
CA PHE A 31 -18.88 8.53 41.05
C PHE A 31 -18.66 9.99 40.59
N LEU A 32 -17.49 10.31 40.04
CA LEU A 32 -17.21 11.62 39.41
C LEU A 32 -16.66 11.51 37.97
N ASP A 33 -17.06 10.47 37.21
CA ASP A 33 -16.46 10.21 35.89
C ASP A 33 -17.35 10.53 34.67
N ASP A 34 -18.52 11.16 34.85
CA ASP A 34 -19.39 11.51 33.72
C ASP A 34 -19.08 12.89 33.10
N GLU A 35 -18.60 13.87 33.89
CA GLU A 35 -18.20 15.20 33.39
C GLU A 35 -16.75 15.22 32.85
N ALA A 36 -15.83 14.43 33.43
CA ALA A 36 -14.43 14.35 32.97
C ALA A 36 -14.29 13.68 31.57
N SER A 37 -15.27 12.88 31.17
CA SER A 37 -15.40 12.30 29.83
C SER A 37 -15.59 13.37 28.73
N SER A 38 -16.14 14.53 29.07
CA SER A 38 -16.37 15.64 28.12
C SER A 38 -15.10 16.43 27.80
N ALA A 39 -14.19 16.58 28.78
CA ALA A 39 -12.94 17.33 28.57
C ALA A 39 -11.98 16.60 27.62
N ARG A 40 -11.92 15.26 27.65
CA ARG A 40 -11.12 14.45 26.69
C ARG A 40 -11.69 14.45 25.28
N LYS A 41 -13.00 14.71 25.09
CA LYS A 41 -13.65 14.79 23.77
C LYS A 41 -13.39 16.10 23.03
N LYS A 42 -12.71 17.08 23.64
CA LYS A 42 -12.42 18.39 23.04
C LYS A 42 -11.21 18.42 22.10
N GLY A 43 -10.47 17.32 21.92
CA GLY A 43 -9.18 17.33 21.24
C GLY A 43 -9.14 16.90 19.77
N ILE A 44 -10.28 16.58 19.13
CA ILE A 44 -10.30 16.05 17.75
C ILE A 44 -11.33 16.83 16.91
N VAL A 45 -10.96 17.15 15.67
CA VAL A 45 -11.83 17.83 14.70
C VAL A 45 -12.77 16.83 14.03
N GLY A 46 -14.07 17.14 14.03
CA GLY A 46 -15.10 16.34 13.36
C GLY A 46 -15.25 16.68 11.87
N LEU A 47 -15.95 15.81 11.13
CA LEU A 47 -16.32 16.04 9.73
C LEU A 47 -17.84 16.21 9.60
N SER A 48 -18.27 17.22 8.85
CA SER A 48 -19.68 17.41 8.52
C SER A 48 -20.13 16.33 7.54
N ASN A 49 -21.28 15.70 7.78
CA ASN A 49 -21.91 14.78 6.84
C ASN A 49 -23.05 15.51 6.12
N THR A 50 -22.85 15.84 4.84
CA THR A 50 -23.79 16.66 4.06
C THR A 50 -24.68 15.83 3.15
N ALA A 51 -24.19 14.70 2.63
CA ALA A 51 -24.89 13.90 1.62
C ALA A 51 -24.56 12.40 1.70
N ASN A 52 -24.71 11.79 2.88
CA ASN A 52 -24.34 10.38 3.16
C ASN A 52 -22.84 10.09 3.07
N ASP A 53 -22.02 11.12 3.32
CA ASP A 53 -20.55 11.09 3.22
C ASP A 53 -19.86 10.33 4.37
N CYS A 54 -20.59 9.53 5.15
CA CYS A 54 -20.04 8.83 6.32
C CYS A 54 -18.93 7.82 5.95
N PHE A 55 -19.00 7.22 4.76
CA PHE A 55 -17.94 6.36 4.24
C PHE A 55 -16.64 7.16 4.00
N ILE A 56 -16.74 8.36 3.44
CA ILE A 56 -15.60 9.30 3.25
C ILE A 56 -15.07 9.73 4.61
N ASN A 57 -15.96 10.19 5.50
CA ASN A 57 -15.58 10.75 6.79
C ASN A 57 -14.86 9.71 7.67
N SER A 58 -15.34 8.46 7.66
CA SER A 58 -14.75 7.40 8.46
C SER A 58 -13.35 7.02 7.97
N ILE A 59 -13.14 6.98 6.65
CA ILE A 59 -11.82 6.75 6.04
C ILE A 59 -10.87 7.91 6.31
N LEU A 60 -11.28 9.17 6.10
CA LEU A 60 -10.43 10.34 6.38
C LEU A 60 -10.00 10.41 7.85
N GLN A 61 -10.90 10.08 8.78
CA GLN A 61 -10.54 9.98 10.20
C GLN A 61 -9.53 8.86 10.46
N ALA A 62 -9.70 7.68 9.84
CA ALA A 62 -8.75 6.59 9.97
C ALA A 62 -7.36 6.98 9.42
N LEU A 63 -7.32 7.59 8.23
CA LEU A 63 -6.08 8.07 7.59
C LEU A 63 -5.37 9.16 8.42
N ALA A 64 -6.13 10.07 9.05
CA ALA A 64 -5.57 11.11 9.91
C ALA A 64 -4.84 10.53 11.14
N GLY A 65 -5.16 9.29 11.55
CA GLY A 65 -4.50 8.57 12.64
C GLY A 65 -3.17 7.90 12.27
N LEU A 66 -2.70 8.02 11.02
CA LEU A 66 -1.54 7.29 10.51
C LEU A 66 -0.28 8.19 10.46
N PRO A 67 0.70 7.99 11.35
CA PRO A 67 1.89 8.83 11.41
C PRO A 67 2.79 8.68 10.18
N ASP A 68 3.00 7.46 9.68
CA ASP A 68 3.82 7.22 8.49
C ASP A 68 3.23 7.84 7.22
N LEU A 69 1.90 7.84 7.09
CA LEU A 69 1.22 8.55 6.00
C LEU A 69 1.46 10.06 6.12
N ARG A 70 1.33 10.63 7.33
CA ARG A 70 1.60 12.07 7.55
C ARG A 70 3.04 12.44 7.20
N ILE A 71 4.02 11.63 7.63
CA ILE A 71 5.44 11.85 7.31
C ILE A 71 5.67 11.79 5.80
N TYR A 72 5.10 10.79 5.13
CA TYR A 72 5.14 10.66 3.68
C TYR A 72 4.56 11.91 2.98
N LEU A 73 3.35 12.35 3.35
CA LEU A 73 2.70 13.51 2.74
C LEU A 73 3.52 14.80 2.92
N ILE A 74 4.14 14.99 4.08
CA ILE A 74 5.02 16.14 4.34
C ILE A 74 6.26 16.07 3.45
N ARG A 75 6.93 14.90 3.40
CA ARG A 75 8.15 14.71 2.62
C ARG A 75 7.92 14.83 1.12
N GLU A 76 6.88 14.17 0.60
CA GLU A 76 6.59 14.17 -0.84
C GLU A 76 6.20 15.55 -1.34
N LEU A 77 5.37 16.30 -0.60
CA LEU A 77 5.04 17.68 -1.02
C LEU A 77 6.21 18.64 -0.82
N HIS A 78 7.05 18.43 0.19
CA HIS A 78 8.27 19.22 0.35
C HIS A 78 9.23 18.99 -0.82
N ARG A 79 9.41 17.73 -1.24
CA ARG A 79 10.20 17.36 -2.41
C ARG A 79 9.67 18.05 -3.67
N ARG A 80 8.37 17.91 -3.97
CA ARG A 80 7.73 18.58 -5.12
C ARG A 80 7.89 20.10 -5.10
N LYS A 81 7.92 20.71 -3.91
CA LYS A 81 8.15 22.14 -3.77
C LYS A 81 9.60 22.53 -4.10
N LEU A 82 10.58 21.71 -3.72
CA LEU A 82 11.99 21.93 -4.03
C LEU A 82 12.29 21.73 -5.52
N ASP A 83 11.66 20.73 -6.14
CA ASP A 83 11.80 20.42 -7.57
C ASP A 83 11.28 21.55 -8.48
N GLY A 84 10.32 22.34 -7.98
CA GLY A 84 9.66 23.40 -8.74
C GLY A 84 8.51 22.88 -9.62
N PRO A 85 7.56 23.75 -10.02
CA PRO A 85 6.38 23.36 -10.78
C PRO A 85 6.70 22.95 -12.23
N GLU A 86 7.80 23.46 -12.79
CA GLU A 86 8.19 23.23 -14.19
C GLU A 86 8.57 21.76 -14.46
N LEU A 87 9.20 21.09 -13.50
CA LEU A 87 9.58 19.68 -13.61
C LEU A 87 8.38 18.75 -13.83
N TYR A 88 7.23 19.14 -13.27
CA TYR A 88 5.98 18.36 -13.34
C TYR A 88 5.01 18.87 -14.41
N HIS A 89 5.43 19.82 -15.24
CA HIS A 89 4.63 20.28 -16.36
C HIS A 89 4.73 19.29 -17.52
N VAL A 90 3.57 18.92 -18.08
CA VAL A 90 3.51 17.99 -19.21
C VAL A 90 3.19 18.77 -20.48
N ASP A 91 4.16 18.84 -21.37
CA ASP A 91 3.97 19.37 -22.71
C ASP A 91 3.14 18.40 -23.57
N PRO A 92 1.93 18.80 -24.04
CA PRO A 92 1.06 17.95 -24.85
C PRO A 92 1.71 17.48 -26.17
N GLU A 93 2.56 18.30 -26.79
CA GLU A 93 3.17 18.00 -28.09
C GLU A 93 4.21 16.89 -27.97
N LYS A 94 5.06 16.98 -26.94
CA LYS A 94 6.05 15.92 -26.62
C LYS A 94 5.36 14.60 -26.27
N LEU A 95 4.23 14.65 -25.55
CA LEU A 95 3.49 13.44 -25.19
C LEU A 95 2.88 12.73 -26.40
N ALA A 96 2.41 13.49 -27.39
CA ALA A 96 1.84 12.94 -28.62
C ALA A 96 2.89 12.18 -29.45
N LEU A 97 4.13 12.69 -29.47
CA LEU A 97 5.27 12.03 -30.10
C LEU A 97 5.63 10.70 -29.42
N GLU A 98 5.53 10.62 -28.08
CA GLU A 98 5.80 9.40 -27.29
C GLU A 98 4.70 8.32 -27.42
N ARG A 99 3.64 8.51 -28.23
CA ARG A 99 2.52 7.57 -28.45
C ARG A 99 1.89 7.01 -27.16
N ARG A 100 1.89 7.77 -26.06
CA ARG A 100 1.31 7.31 -24.80
C ARG A 100 -0.22 7.36 -24.84
N ALA A 101 -0.87 6.30 -24.36
CA ALA A 101 -2.33 6.20 -24.26
C ALA A 101 -2.98 7.10 -23.18
N THR A 102 -2.19 7.87 -22.42
CA THR A 102 -2.69 8.66 -21.29
C THR A 102 -2.94 10.11 -21.71
N LYS A 103 -4.08 10.69 -21.29
CA LYS A 103 -4.41 12.09 -21.57
C LYS A 103 -3.41 13.05 -20.86
N PRO A 104 -2.93 14.14 -21.50
CA PRO A 104 -1.93 15.04 -20.92
C PRO A 104 -2.28 15.57 -19.53
N TRP A 105 -3.49 16.11 -19.35
CA TRP A 105 -3.96 16.62 -18.05
C TRP A 105 -3.97 15.56 -16.94
N LYS A 106 -4.20 14.29 -17.28
CA LYS A 106 -4.23 13.19 -16.31
C LYS A 106 -2.81 12.86 -15.84
N LEU A 107 -1.84 12.85 -16.76
CA LEU A 107 -0.42 12.67 -16.43
C LEU A 107 0.11 13.85 -15.63
N GLU A 108 -0.22 15.07 -16.03
CA GLU A 108 0.18 16.28 -15.31
C GLU A 108 -0.40 16.28 -13.88
N GLY A 109 -1.69 15.93 -13.72
CA GLY A 109 -2.30 15.81 -12.40
C GLY A 109 -1.66 14.72 -11.53
N LEU A 110 -1.18 13.63 -12.13
CA LEU A 110 -0.42 12.58 -11.44
C LEU A 110 0.95 13.10 -10.97
N GLN A 111 1.68 13.74 -11.87
CA GLN A 111 3.00 14.31 -11.61
C GLN A 111 2.96 15.47 -10.60
N LYS A 112 1.91 16.29 -10.61
CA LYS A 112 1.73 17.40 -9.65
C LYS A 112 1.21 16.96 -8.28
N GLY A 113 0.53 15.81 -8.19
CA GLY A 113 0.14 15.25 -6.90
C GLY A 113 -1.07 15.94 -6.29
N LEU A 114 -2.07 16.21 -7.13
CA LEU A 114 -3.24 16.99 -6.76
C LEU A 114 -3.98 16.36 -5.57
N VAL A 115 -4.13 15.03 -5.56
CA VAL A 115 -4.82 14.31 -4.48
C VAL A 115 -3.93 14.21 -3.24
N THR A 116 -2.63 14.02 -3.42
CA THR A 116 -1.63 14.03 -2.33
C THR A 116 -1.66 15.35 -1.57
N HIS A 117 -1.70 16.48 -2.29
CA HIS A 117 -1.80 17.81 -1.69
C HIS A 117 -3.12 18.00 -0.93
N ALA A 118 -4.25 17.75 -1.59
CA ALA A 118 -5.57 17.93 -0.98
C ALA A 118 -5.79 17.00 0.22
N LEU A 119 -5.23 15.77 0.19
CA LEU A 119 -5.27 14.87 1.32
C LEU A 119 -4.49 15.44 2.50
N LYS A 120 -3.27 15.96 2.27
CA LYS A 120 -2.49 16.56 3.35
C LYS A 120 -3.23 17.71 4.02
N GLU A 121 -3.87 18.61 3.27
CA GLU A 121 -4.62 19.73 3.83
C GLU A 121 -5.77 19.28 4.73
N VAL A 122 -6.55 18.29 4.30
CA VAL A 122 -7.65 17.77 5.13
C VAL A 122 -7.13 17.02 6.35
N LEU A 123 -6.06 16.23 6.22
CA LEU A 123 -5.47 15.50 7.35
C LEU A 123 -4.80 16.44 8.36
N ASP A 124 -4.18 17.53 7.92
CA ASP A 124 -3.63 18.56 8.83
C ASP A 124 -4.75 19.25 9.59
N SER A 125 -5.84 19.61 8.90
CA SER A 125 -7.03 20.19 9.53
C SER A 125 -7.69 19.24 10.54
N LEU A 126 -7.68 17.93 10.28
CA LEU A 126 -8.19 16.90 11.19
C LEU A 126 -7.29 16.64 12.40
N ASN A 127 -6.01 16.97 12.29
CA ASN A 127 -4.99 16.78 13.33
C ASN A 127 -4.70 18.04 14.13
N GLU A 128 -5.40 19.14 13.86
CA GLU A 128 -5.40 20.33 14.70
C GLU A 128 -5.89 19.99 16.12
N ARG A 129 -5.43 20.76 17.10
CA ARG A 129 -5.89 20.67 18.50
C ARG A 129 -6.89 21.79 18.75
N PRO A 130 -8.19 21.55 18.54
CA PRO A 130 -9.17 22.62 18.68
C PRO A 130 -9.42 22.91 20.16
N ILE A 131 -9.62 24.19 20.50
CA ILE A 131 -9.94 24.63 21.88
C ILE A 131 -11.43 24.40 22.18
N TYR A 132 -12.26 24.39 21.13
CA TYR A 132 -13.71 24.19 21.16
C TYR A 132 -14.13 23.13 20.13
N LYS A 133 -15.38 22.67 20.17
CA LYS A 133 -15.88 21.69 19.20
C LYS A 133 -15.76 22.25 17.77
N LYS A 134 -14.88 21.67 16.96
CA LYS A 134 -14.62 22.07 15.57
C LYS A 134 -15.09 20.98 14.62
N THR A 135 -15.77 21.39 13.56
CA THR A 135 -16.20 20.53 12.46
C THR A 135 -15.74 21.16 11.15
N ILE A 136 -15.15 20.37 10.25
CA ILE A 136 -14.73 20.81 8.92
C ILE A 136 -15.48 20.03 7.83
N SER A 137 -15.43 20.53 6.60
CA SER A 137 -16.03 19.88 5.43
C SER A 137 -14.97 19.18 4.58
N PRO A 138 -15.17 17.92 4.15
CA PRO A 138 -14.24 17.21 3.27
C PRO A 138 -14.36 17.63 1.79
N GLN A 139 -15.25 18.58 1.45
CA GLN A 139 -15.56 18.96 0.07
C GLN A 139 -14.36 19.42 -0.77
N PRO A 140 -13.36 20.17 -0.26
CA PRO A 140 -12.17 20.49 -1.03
C PRO A 140 -11.41 19.24 -1.51
N PHE A 141 -11.25 18.24 -0.63
CA PHE A 141 -10.63 16.97 -0.96
C PHE A 141 -11.45 16.17 -1.98
N ILE A 142 -12.77 16.09 -1.79
CA ILE A 142 -13.67 15.41 -2.74
C ILE A 142 -13.55 16.02 -4.13
N ARG A 143 -13.57 17.35 -4.25
CA ARG A 143 -13.42 18.04 -5.54
C ARG A 143 -12.07 17.77 -6.21
N ALA A 144 -10.99 17.71 -5.45
CA ALA A 144 -9.68 17.33 -5.98
C ALA A 144 -9.67 15.89 -6.52
N LEU A 145 -10.33 14.97 -5.81
CA LEU A 145 -10.48 13.58 -6.24
C LEU A 145 -11.34 13.46 -7.50
N GLU A 146 -12.51 14.11 -7.53
CA GLU A 146 -13.40 14.17 -8.70
C GLU A 146 -12.69 14.75 -9.93
N HIS A 147 -11.91 15.81 -9.74
CA HIS A 147 -11.09 16.40 -10.79
C HIS A 147 -10.01 15.43 -11.31
N ALA A 148 -9.35 14.69 -10.40
CA ALA A 148 -8.31 13.73 -10.78
C ALA A 148 -8.84 12.55 -11.59
N PHE A 149 -10.06 12.09 -11.32
CA PHE A 149 -10.70 10.98 -12.04
C PHE A 149 -11.58 11.43 -13.21
N GLY A 150 -11.96 12.71 -13.29
CA GLY A 150 -12.89 13.23 -14.29
C GLY A 150 -14.32 12.72 -14.10
N THR A 151 -14.66 12.26 -12.92
CA THR A 151 -15.97 11.70 -12.56
C THR A 151 -16.46 12.34 -11.25
N ARG A 152 -17.78 12.36 -11.04
CA ARG A 152 -18.36 12.81 -9.78
C ARG A 152 -18.62 11.62 -8.88
N ILE A 153 -18.36 11.78 -7.59
CA ILE A 153 -18.68 10.75 -6.60
C ILE A 153 -20.18 10.78 -6.35
N SER A 154 -20.80 9.60 -6.39
CA SER A 154 -22.23 9.48 -6.10
C SER A 154 -22.53 9.94 -4.67
N ARG A 155 -23.65 10.66 -4.50
CA ARG A 155 -24.18 11.06 -3.19
C ARG A 155 -25.02 9.97 -2.51
N GLN A 156 -25.09 8.79 -3.12
CA GLN A 156 -25.69 7.60 -2.52
C GLN A 156 -24.69 6.97 -1.53
N GLN A 157 -25.15 6.06 -0.68
CA GLN A 157 -24.22 5.29 0.16
C GLN A 157 -23.29 4.47 -0.74
N GLN A 158 -21.99 4.51 -0.46
CA GLN A 158 -20.95 3.79 -1.18
C GLN A 158 -20.16 2.91 -0.22
N ASP A 159 -19.37 1.98 -0.77
CA ASP A 159 -18.45 1.17 0.03
C ASP A 159 -17.24 2.01 0.48
N ALA A 160 -16.96 2.00 1.78
CA ALA A 160 -15.77 2.68 2.31
C ALA A 160 -14.48 2.02 1.82
N GLN A 161 -14.49 0.72 1.50
CA GLN A 161 -13.33 0.04 0.93
C GLN A 161 -13.03 0.53 -0.47
N GLU A 162 -14.03 0.67 -1.33
CA GLU A 162 -13.84 1.18 -2.69
C GLU A 162 -13.25 2.59 -2.65
N PHE A 163 -13.78 3.44 -1.76
CA PHE A 163 -13.23 4.78 -1.55
C PHE A 163 -11.78 4.76 -1.06
N LEU A 164 -11.44 3.90 -0.09
CA LEU A 164 -10.06 3.74 0.37
C LEU A 164 -9.14 3.28 -0.76
N GLN A 165 -9.58 2.30 -1.54
CA GLN A 165 -8.82 1.76 -2.67
C GLN A 165 -8.52 2.88 -3.67
N ILE A 166 -9.54 3.62 -4.11
CA ILE A 166 -9.41 4.76 -5.02
C ILE A 166 -8.38 5.78 -4.50
N VAL A 167 -8.46 6.14 -3.21
CA VAL A 167 -7.53 7.11 -2.61
C VAL A 167 -6.11 6.55 -2.56
N THR A 168 -5.91 5.34 -2.04
CA THR A 168 -4.58 4.74 -1.87
C THR A 168 -3.90 4.40 -3.20
N GLU A 169 -4.63 3.87 -4.18
CA GLU A 169 -4.13 3.64 -5.54
C GLU A 169 -3.76 4.96 -6.19
N ARG A 170 -4.61 5.99 -6.08
CA ARG A 170 -4.31 7.29 -6.67
C ARG A 170 -3.05 7.93 -6.09
N LEU A 171 -2.85 7.82 -4.78
CA LEU A 171 -1.63 8.31 -4.13
C LEU A 171 -0.39 7.53 -4.56
N CYS A 172 -0.52 6.21 -4.75
CA CYS A 172 0.54 5.34 -5.26
C CYS A 172 0.91 5.71 -6.71
N ASP A 173 -0.08 5.95 -7.57
CA ASP A 173 0.14 6.41 -8.94
C ASP A 173 0.79 7.80 -8.97
N GLU A 174 0.35 8.72 -8.11
CA GLU A 174 0.94 10.06 -7.98
C GLU A 174 2.40 9.98 -7.51
N TYR A 175 2.71 9.07 -6.59
CA TYR A 175 4.08 8.79 -6.13
C TYR A 175 4.97 8.34 -7.31
N HIS A 176 4.57 7.26 -8.00
CA HIS A 176 5.34 6.70 -9.11
C HIS A 176 5.50 7.67 -10.28
N ALA A 177 4.44 8.43 -10.61
CA ALA A 177 4.52 9.44 -11.64
C ALA A 177 5.50 10.57 -11.28
N GLY A 178 5.52 10.98 -10.01
CA GLY A 178 6.48 11.95 -9.49
C GLY A 178 7.92 11.43 -9.56
N THR A 179 8.18 10.21 -9.07
CA THR A 179 9.50 9.58 -9.13
C THR A 179 9.98 9.42 -10.57
N LYS A 180 9.11 9.01 -11.50
CA LYS A 180 9.48 8.90 -12.92
C LYS A 180 9.80 10.25 -13.56
N ALA A 181 9.08 11.32 -13.20
CA ALA A 181 9.37 12.67 -13.68
C ALA A 181 10.74 13.15 -13.20
N ARG A 182 11.05 12.94 -11.91
CA ARG A 182 12.35 13.29 -11.32
C ARG A 182 13.50 12.50 -11.96
N ARG A 183 13.34 11.19 -12.15
CA ARG A 183 14.34 10.36 -12.83
C ARG A 183 14.59 10.83 -14.27
N LYS A 184 13.54 11.22 -15.01
CA LYS A 184 13.68 11.77 -16.37
C LYS A 184 14.42 13.11 -16.36
N ALA A 185 14.17 13.98 -15.38
CA ALA A 185 14.88 15.25 -15.23
C ALA A 185 16.37 15.01 -14.95
N GLN A 186 16.70 14.13 -13.99
CA GLN A 186 18.09 13.78 -13.67
C GLN A 186 18.84 13.21 -14.88
N THR A 187 18.22 12.33 -15.67
CA THR A 187 18.87 11.83 -16.90
C THR A 187 19.07 12.91 -17.94
N THR A 188 18.18 13.91 -17.99
CA THR A 188 18.29 15.04 -18.93
C THR A 188 19.39 16.02 -18.51
N ASP A 189 19.51 16.29 -17.21
CA ASP A 189 20.58 17.13 -16.66
C ASP A 189 21.96 16.48 -16.87
N LEU A 190 22.07 15.15 -16.65
CA LEU A 190 23.30 14.40 -16.94
C LEU A 190 23.66 14.37 -18.44
N SER A 191 22.66 14.34 -19.34
CA SER A 191 22.92 14.46 -20.78
C SER A 191 23.33 15.87 -21.18
N ASN A 192 22.78 16.91 -20.55
CA ASN A 192 23.16 18.31 -20.83
C ASN A 192 24.55 18.67 -20.28
N ASP A 193 24.96 18.08 -19.15
CA ASP A 193 26.34 18.19 -18.64
C ASP A 193 27.35 17.48 -19.57
N ASN A 194 26.93 16.40 -20.25
CA ASN A 194 27.73 15.76 -21.29
C ASN A 194 27.78 16.59 -22.60
N ASP A 195 26.76 17.41 -22.90
CA ASP A 195 26.83 18.36 -24.02
C ASP A 195 27.77 19.55 -23.73
N THR A 196 27.92 19.97 -22.47
CA THR A 196 28.99 20.92 -22.08
C THR A 196 30.37 20.25 -21.98
N ALA A 197 30.42 18.94 -21.76
CA ALA A 197 31.63 18.15 -22.00
C ALA A 197 31.93 18.00 -23.51
N SER A 198 30.92 18.05 -24.37
CA SER A 198 31.06 18.10 -25.83
C SER A 198 31.70 19.41 -26.30
N GLU A 199 31.38 20.55 -25.68
CA GLU A 199 32.12 21.81 -25.90
C GLU A 199 33.59 21.75 -25.38
N ARG A 200 33.89 20.89 -24.39
CA ARG A 200 35.28 20.60 -23.98
C ARG A 200 35.99 19.59 -24.89
N LEU A 201 35.25 18.72 -25.58
CA LEU A 201 35.78 17.79 -26.57
C LEU A 201 36.12 18.49 -27.89
N GLU A 202 35.45 19.60 -28.24
CA GLU A 202 35.85 20.46 -29.37
C GLU A 202 37.25 21.09 -29.17
N ILE A 203 37.72 21.24 -27.93
CA ILE A 203 39.09 21.70 -27.63
C ILE A 203 40.10 20.55 -27.71
N ALA A 204 39.66 19.30 -27.46
CA ALA A 204 40.50 18.11 -27.53
C ALA A 204 40.71 17.60 -28.97
N ASP A 205 39.79 17.91 -29.88
CA ASP A 205 39.92 17.60 -31.33
C ASP A 205 41.02 18.42 -32.01
N GLN A 206 41.55 19.44 -31.32
CA GLN A 206 42.75 20.19 -31.73
C GLN A 206 44.07 19.45 -31.39
N PHE A 207 44.00 18.30 -30.70
CA PHE A 207 45.16 17.54 -30.18
C PHE A 207 45.16 16.02 -30.50
N ASP A 208 44.36 15.55 -31.47
CA ASP A 208 44.42 14.17 -32.00
C ASP A 208 44.42 13.04 -30.95
N ILE A 209 43.37 12.95 -30.13
CA ILE A 209 43.13 11.77 -29.27
C ILE A 209 41.74 11.20 -29.56
N ALA A 210 41.70 9.98 -30.10
CA ALA A 210 40.48 9.31 -30.54
C ALA A 210 39.56 8.87 -29.38
N PRO A 211 38.23 9.07 -29.47
CA PRO A 211 37.28 8.57 -28.48
C PRO A 211 36.86 7.11 -28.74
N PRO A 212 36.49 6.35 -27.70
CA PRO A 212 35.96 4.99 -27.84
C PRO A 212 34.48 5.02 -28.27
N LYS A 213 34.08 3.97 -29.00
CA LYS A 213 32.71 3.75 -29.48
C LYS A 213 31.88 3.06 -28.40
N ASP A 214 30.69 3.58 -28.13
CA ASP A 214 29.65 2.85 -27.39
C ASP A 214 28.40 2.67 -28.24
N ASP A 215 27.99 1.40 -28.34
CA ASP A 215 26.84 0.91 -29.06
C ASP A 215 25.55 1.10 -28.25
N ALA A 216 24.49 1.53 -28.93
CA ALA A 216 23.15 1.62 -28.40
C ALA A 216 22.45 0.24 -28.42
N ALA A 217 21.83 -0.12 -27.28
CA ALA A 217 20.48 -0.70 -27.14
C ALA A 217 20.40 -1.71 -25.98
N ALA A 218 19.49 -1.47 -25.04
CA ALA A 218 18.37 -2.36 -24.70
C ALA A 218 17.80 -2.01 -23.31
N GLU A 219 16.49 -1.76 -23.28
CA GLU A 219 15.68 -1.62 -22.09
C GLU A 219 15.64 -2.95 -21.31
N GLN A 220 16.19 -2.95 -20.10
CA GLN A 220 15.82 -3.89 -19.05
C GLN A 220 15.70 -3.12 -17.74
N ASP A 221 14.49 -3.10 -17.18
CA ASP A 221 14.22 -2.79 -15.78
C ASP A 221 15.03 -3.75 -14.91
N THR A 222 16.26 -3.35 -14.63
CA THR A 222 17.05 -3.87 -13.53
C THR A 222 17.12 -2.75 -12.51
N ASP A 223 16.68 -3.08 -11.29
CA ASP A 223 16.84 -2.25 -10.10
C ASP A 223 18.34 -2.08 -9.82
N ASN A 224 19.00 -1.22 -10.59
CA ASN A 224 20.29 -0.65 -10.24
C ASN A 224 20.02 0.44 -9.21
N ASP A 225 20.08 0.02 -7.94
CA ASP A 225 20.13 0.87 -6.76
C ASP A 225 21.45 1.65 -6.78
N ASP A 226 21.50 2.68 -7.63
CA ASP A 226 22.61 3.63 -7.64
C ASP A 226 22.37 4.72 -6.59
N SER A 227 23.45 5.02 -5.89
CA SER A 227 23.51 5.56 -4.53
C SER A 227 23.25 7.07 -4.41
N SER A 228 22.08 7.56 -4.88
CA SER A 228 21.60 8.92 -4.61
C SER A 228 20.31 8.89 -3.78
N THR A 229 20.43 9.08 -2.46
CA THR A 229 19.31 9.23 -1.50
C THR A 229 18.10 8.32 -1.77
N ALA A 230 18.18 7.04 -1.38
CA ALA A 230 17.09 6.08 -1.53
C ALA A 230 15.73 6.70 -1.12
N GLU A 231 14.89 7.04 -2.11
CA GLU A 231 13.59 7.63 -1.84
C GLU A 231 12.77 6.62 -1.04
N GLU A 232 12.34 6.99 0.17
CA GLU A 232 11.46 6.12 0.95
C GLU A 232 10.15 5.92 0.17
N GLY A 233 9.83 4.66 -0.16
CA GLY A 233 8.64 4.27 -0.94
C GLY A 233 7.30 4.69 -0.34
N PHE A 234 6.23 4.52 -1.13
CA PHE A 234 4.87 4.82 -0.70
C PHE A 234 4.46 3.95 0.51
N PRO A 235 3.98 4.52 1.63
CA PRO A 235 3.83 3.80 2.89
C PRO A 235 2.81 2.65 2.86
N PHE A 236 1.81 2.67 1.99
CA PHE A 236 0.82 1.59 1.86
C PHE A 236 1.25 0.49 0.89
N GLU A 237 2.29 0.72 0.09
CA GLU A 237 2.69 -0.22 -0.95
C GLU A 237 3.45 -1.41 -0.36
N GLY A 238 2.90 -2.61 -0.57
CA GLY A 238 3.55 -3.88 -0.34
C GLY A 238 3.65 -4.70 -1.62
N LYS A 239 4.43 -5.77 -1.60
CA LYS A 239 4.55 -6.73 -2.71
C LYS A 239 4.17 -8.13 -2.24
N ILE A 240 3.34 -8.82 -3.02
CA ILE A 240 3.04 -10.24 -2.87
C ILE A 240 3.70 -10.99 -4.00
N GLU A 241 4.40 -12.06 -3.66
CA GLU A 241 4.98 -12.98 -4.61
C GLU A 241 4.21 -14.30 -4.63
N SER A 242 3.95 -14.77 -5.84
CA SER A 242 3.32 -16.07 -6.08
C SER A 242 4.32 -17.03 -6.70
N GLN A 243 4.70 -18.03 -5.92
CA GLN A 243 5.54 -19.14 -6.34
C GLN A 243 4.68 -20.33 -6.73
N ILE A 244 4.87 -20.83 -7.95
CA ILE A 244 4.23 -22.05 -8.44
C ILE A 244 5.25 -23.20 -8.36
N GLU A 245 4.77 -24.41 -8.08
CA GLU A 245 5.56 -25.64 -8.08
C GLU A 245 4.78 -26.75 -8.79
N CYS A 246 5.38 -27.37 -9.80
CA CYS A 246 4.78 -28.52 -10.45
C CYS A 246 4.91 -29.78 -9.58
N LEU A 247 3.79 -30.41 -9.24
CA LEU A 247 3.80 -31.63 -8.42
C LEU A 247 4.23 -32.88 -9.18
N THR A 248 4.50 -32.77 -10.48
CA THR A 248 4.97 -33.89 -11.31
C THR A 248 6.48 -33.85 -11.54
N CYS A 249 7.04 -32.72 -11.99
CA CYS A 249 8.47 -32.59 -12.25
C CYS A 249 9.24 -31.81 -11.16
N GLY A 250 8.55 -31.18 -10.20
CA GLY A 250 9.18 -30.34 -9.17
C GLY A 250 9.65 -28.96 -9.67
N PHE A 251 9.44 -28.62 -10.94
CA PHE A 251 9.89 -27.35 -11.50
C PHE A 251 9.19 -26.15 -10.85
N LYS A 252 10.00 -25.14 -10.51
CA LYS A 252 9.60 -23.88 -9.87
C LYS A 252 9.96 -22.71 -10.79
N PRO A 253 9.01 -22.17 -11.57
CA PRO A 253 9.26 -20.97 -12.36
C PRO A 253 9.56 -19.76 -11.46
N LYS A 254 10.12 -18.70 -12.05
CA LYS A 254 10.34 -17.40 -11.42
C LYS A 254 9.02 -16.92 -10.80
N PRO A 255 9.03 -16.55 -9.50
CA PRO A 255 7.81 -16.10 -8.84
C PRO A 255 7.28 -14.82 -9.48
N SER A 256 5.95 -14.76 -9.65
CA SER A 256 5.29 -13.56 -10.14
C SER A 256 5.03 -12.61 -8.98
N SER A 257 5.52 -11.37 -9.07
CA SER A 257 5.33 -10.33 -8.06
C SER A 257 4.21 -9.37 -8.46
N SER A 258 3.33 -9.03 -7.52
CA SER A 258 2.32 -7.99 -7.67
C SER A 258 2.34 -7.02 -6.49
N ALA A 259 2.22 -5.73 -6.77
CA ALA A 259 2.09 -4.71 -5.73
C ALA A 259 0.65 -4.62 -5.21
N PHE A 260 0.48 -4.26 -3.94
CA PHE A 260 -0.81 -4.01 -3.33
C PHE A 260 -0.75 -2.80 -2.39
N VAL A 261 -1.86 -2.08 -2.26
CA VAL A 261 -2.03 -0.98 -1.30
C VAL A 261 -3.03 -1.29 -0.18
N THR A 262 -3.95 -2.22 -0.45
CA THR A 262 -4.92 -2.77 0.51
C THR A 262 -5.01 -4.27 0.32
N LEU A 263 -5.01 -5.03 1.41
CA LEU A 263 -5.19 -6.48 1.39
C LEU A 263 -6.63 -6.83 1.76
N THR A 264 -7.38 -7.40 0.82
CA THR A 264 -8.74 -7.88 1.07
C THR A 264 -8.73 -9.34 1.54
N LEU A 265 -9.35 -9.59 2.69
CA LEU A 265 -9.45 -10.90 3.32
C LEU A 265 -10.90 -11.40 3.27
N SER A 266 -11.08 -12.60 2.76
CA SER A 266 -12.38 -13.28 2.77
C SER A 266 -12.75 -13.70 4.19
N VAL A 267 -13.95 -13.34 4.64
CA VAL A 267 -14.46 -13.75 5.96
C VAL A 267 -15.28 -15.04 5.81
N PRO A 268 -14.91 -16.15 6.47
CA PRO A 268 -15.69 -17.38 6.47
C PRO A 268 -17.13 -17.17 6.97
N GLN A 269 -18.09 -17.94 6.45
CA GLN A 269 -19.50 -17.89 6.87
C GLN A 269 -19.72 -18.66 8.18
N THR A 270 -19.14 -18.16 9.27
CA THR A 270 -19.26 -18.72 10.62
C THR A 270 -19.74 -17.66 11.61
N SER A 271 -20.20 -18.05 12.80
CA SER A 271 -20.62 -17.10 13.84
C SER A 271 -19.47 -16.21 14.34
N SER A 272 -18.26 -16.79 14.41
CA SER A 272 -17.03 -16.08 14.78
C SER A 272 -15.80 -16.68 14.08
N THR A 273 -14.77 -15.85 13.91
CA THR A 273 -13.45 -16.23 13.38
C THR A 273 -12.39 -15.29 13.94
N SER A 274 -11.11 -15.52 13.61
CA SER A 274 -10.01 -14.60 13.94
C SER A 274 -9.39 -14.03 12.67
N LEU A 275 -8.76 -12.85 12.80
CA LEU A 275 -8.02 -12.22 11.71
C LEU A 275 -6.91 -13.13 11.17
N ASN A 276 -6.22 -13.85 12.06
CA ASN A 276 -5.18 -14.81 11.68
C ASN A 276 -5.75 -15.90 10.77
N LYS A 277 -6.93 -16.46 11.08
CA LYS A 277 -7.58 -17.45 10.20
C LYS A 277 -7.94 -16.87 8.83
N CYS A 278 -8.34 -15.60 8.77
CA CYS A 278 -8.61 -14.94 7.50
C CYS A 278 -7.33 -14.74 6.68
N LEU A 279 -6.21 -14.38 7.33
CA LEU A 279 -4.89 -14.27 6.70
C LEU A 279 -4.37 -15.62 6.21
N ASP A 280 -4.49 -16.66 7.05
CA ASP A 280 -4.12 -18.04 6.70
C ASP A 280 -4.90 -18.52 5.48
N GLY A 281 -6.15 -18.08 5.32
CA GLY A 281 -6.97 -18.37 4.14
C GLY A 281 -6.41 -17.78 2.85
N VAL A 282 -5.85 -16.57 2.89
CA VAL A 282 -5.28 -15.87 1.72
C VAL A 282 -3.91 -16.43 1.34
N PHE A 283 -3.11 -16.84 2.31
CA PHE A 283 -1.77 -17.40 2.09
C PHE A 283 -1.75 -18.93 2.09
N LYS A 284 -2.92 -19.57 2.02
CA LYS A 284 -3.04 -21.03 1.94
C LYS A 284 -2.51 -21.51 0.61
N VAL A 285 -1.86 -22.67 0.63
CA VAL A 285 -1.45 -23.37 -0.59
C VAL A 285 -2.68 -23.78 -1.39
N GLU A 286 -2.78 -23.24 -2.61
CA GLU A 286 -3.81 -23.60 -3.57
C GLU A 286 -3.28 -24.69 -4.50
N HIS A 287 -4.13 -25.66 -4.83
CA HIS A 287 -3.80 -26.68 -5.82
C HIS A 287 -4.59 -26.39 -7.08
N ILE A 288 -3.90 -26.22 -8.20
CA ILE A 288 -4.52 -25.93 -9.50
C ILE A 288 -4.30 -27.14 -10.39
N ASP A 289 -5.41 -27.70 -10.88
CA ASP A 289 -5.41 -28.78 -11.85
C ASP A 289 -5.35 -28.22 -13.28
N ASP A 290 -5.05 -29.08 -14.25
CA ASP A 290 -5.01 -28.74 -15.68
C ASP A 290 -4.00 -27.65 -16.10
N PHE A 291 -2.93 -27.46 -15.34
CA PHE A 291 -1.88 -26.50 -15.67
C PHE A 291 -0.86 -27.05 -16.67
N LYS A 292 -0.46 -26.23 -17.64
CA LYS A 292 0.59 -26.59 -18.63
C LYS A 292 1.94 -26.11 -18.10
N CYS A 293 2.71 -27.01 -17.50
CA CYS A 293 4.05 -26.70 -16.99
C CYS A 293 5.05 -26.59 -18.15
N GLU A 294 5.86 -25.53 -18.15
CA GLU A 294 6.87 -25.27 -19.19
C GLU A 294 7.91 -26.39 -19.28
N TYR A 295 8.45 -26.84 -18.14
CA TYR A 295 9.37 -27.98 -18.09
C TYR A 295 8.73 -29.25 -18.69
N CYS A 296 7.50 -29.60 -18.28
CA CYS A 296 6.82 -30.79 -18.81
C CYS A 296 6.45 -30.65 -20.29
N ARG A 297 6.26 -29.42 -20.78
CA ARG A 297 6.00 -29.14 -22.20
C ARG A 297 7.25 -29.37 -23.04
N LEU A 298 8.41 -28.92 -22.57
CA LEU A 298 9.71 -29.17 -23.21
C LEU A 298 10.09 -30.65 -23.15
N ASP A 299 9.91 -31.32 -22.01
CA ASP A 299 10.14 -32.77 -21.88
C ASP A 299 9.23 -33.57 -22.84
N HIS A 300 7.96 -33.20 -22.96
CA HIS A 300 7.06 -33.81 -23.95
C HIS A 300 7.51 -33.56 -25.39
N ALA A 301 8.01 -32.36 -25.71
CA ALA A 301 8.55 -32.05 -27.03
C ALA A 301 9.78 -32.90 -27.37
N ILE A 302 10.69 -33.11 -26.41
CA ILE A 302 11.84 -34.01 -26.56
C ILE A 302 11.36 -35.44 -26.81
N GLN A 303 10.37 -35.93 -26.06
CA GLN A 303 9.84 -37.28 -26.26
C GLN A 303 9.17 -37.46 -27.62
N SER A 304 8.45 -36.45 -28.13
CA SER A 304 7.85 -36.49 -29.46
C SER A 304 8.92 -36.51 -30.56
N LYS A 305 9.87 -35.56 -30.52
CA LYS A 305 10.96 -35.48 -31.50
C LYS A 305 11.86 -36.70 -31.46
N THR A 306 12.09 -37.31 -30.29
CA THR A 306 12.85 -38.57 -30.17
C THR A 306 12.13 -39.74 -30.84
N LYS A 307 10.80 -39.81 -30.73
CA LYS A 307 9.99 -40.82 -31.45
C LYS A 307 9.98 -40.59 -32.96
N GLU A 308 9.97 -39.33 -33.41
CA GLU A 308 10.09 -38.97 -34.82
C GLU A 308 11.48 -39.32 -35.37
N LEU A 309 12.54 -39.04 -34.61
CA LEU A 309 13.92 -39.39 -34.95
C LEU A 309 14.08 -40.90 -35.16
N ALA A 310 13.48 -41.71 -34.28
CA ALA A 310 13.50 -43.17 -34.40
C ALA A 310 12.74 -43.70 -35.64
N ARG A 311 11.83 -42.91 -36.22
CA ARG A 311 11.04 -43.27 -37.42
C ARG A 311 11.61 -42.68 -38.71
N ALA A 312 12.43 -41.64 -38.63
CA ALA A 312 12.97 -40.95 -39.79
C ALA A 312 14.06 -41.78 -40.46
N SER A 313 13.94 -42.02 -41.77
CA SER A 313 14.94 -42.76 -42.56
C SER A 313 15.95 -41.85 -43.26
N ALA A 314 15.65 -40.55 -43.40
CA ALA A 314 16.48 -39.59 -44.13
C ALA A 314 17.52 -38.92 -43.21
N PRO A 315 18.81 -38.88 -43.58
CA PRO A 315 19.90 -38.40 -42.71
C PRO A 315 19.87 -36.89 -42.46
N GLU A 316 19.24 -36.10 -43.35
CA GLU A 316 19.06 -34.65 -43.15
C GLU A 316 18.02 -34.36 -42.07
N ILE A 317 16.88 -35.05 -42.11
CA ILE A 317 15.80 -34.94 -41.12
C ILE A 317 16.30 -35.42 -39.74
N GLN A 318 17.07 -36.51 -39.71
CA GLN A 318 17.67 -36.99 -38.46
C GLN A 318 18.61 -35.96 -37.82
N ARG A 319 19.46 -35.28 -38.61
CA ARG A 319 20.33 -34.21 -38.10
C ARG A 319 19.55 -33.01 -37.57
N ALA A 320 18.49 -32.59 -38.28
CA ALA A 320 17.63 -31.50 -37.82
C ALA A 320 16.91 -31.84 -36.51
N LEU A 321 16.29 -33.03 -36.42
CA LEU A 321 15.62 -33.50 -35.21
C LEU A 321 16.58 -33.66 -34.03
N GLN A 322 17.80 -34.15 -34.27
CA GLN A 322 18.82 -34.27 -33.24
C GLN A 322 19.25 -32.88 -32.73
N SER A 323 19.50 -31.94 -33.64
CA SER A 323 19.80 -30.54 -33.29
C SER A 323 18.68 -29.91 -32.46
N ASP A 324 17.41 -30.17 -32.80
CA ASP A 324 16.27 -29.65 -32.04
C ASP A 324 16.19 -30.27 -30.65
N ILE A 325 16.41 -31.59 -30.53
CA ILE A 325 16.43 -32.28 -29.23
C ILE A 325 17.54 -31.72 -28.34
N ASP A 326 18.72 -31.47 -28.89
CA ASP A 326 19.87 -30.97 -28.13
C ASP A 326 19.61 -29.53 -27.65
N LYS A 327 19.03 -28.66 -28.50
CA LYS A 327 18.58 -27.31 -28.09
C LYS A 327 17.50 -27.35 -26.99
N LEU A 328 16.56 -28.29 -27.07
CA LEU A 328 15.51 -28.43 -26.05
C LEU A 328 16.07 -28.94 -24.72
N LYS A 329 17.06 -29.84 -24.75
CA LYS A 329 17.79 -30.28 -23.54
C LYS A 329 18.58 -29.13 -22.91
N GLU A 330 19.28 -28.34 -23.73
CA GLU A 330 19.99 -27.16 -23.27
C GLU A 330 19.02 -26.14 -22.63
N ALA A 331 17.84 -25.94 -23.22
CA ALA A 331 16.79 -25.09 -22.63
C ALA A 331 16.25 -25.63 -21.29
N LEU A 332 16.13 -26.95 -21.14
CA LEU A 332 15.74 -27.57 -19.87
C LEU A 332 16.77 -27.38 -18.75
N GLU A 333 18.06 -27.31 -19.10
CA GLU A 333 19.16 -27.11 -18.14
C GLU A 333 19.40 -25.63 -17.81
N SER A 334 19.22 -24.73 -18.78
CA SER A 334 19.51 -23.30 -18.63
C SER A 334 18.32 -22.48 -18.10
N ASP A 335 17.23 -22.38 -18.86
CA ASP A 335 16.01 -21.67 -18.47
C ASP A 335 14.78 -22.30 -19.17
N PRO A 336 14.05 -23.20 -18.48
CA PRO A 336 12.87 -23.87 -19.05
C PRO A 336 11.71 -22.91 -19.39
N GLU A 337 11.76 -21.65 -18.96
CA GLU A 337 10.73 -20.65 -19.24
C GLU A 337 10.86 -20.02 -20.63
N LYS A 338 12.07 -20.00 -21.18
CA LYS A 338 12.35 -19.43 -22.50
C LYS A 338 12.53 -20.57 -23.50
N PRO A 339 11.55 -20.83 -24.38
CA PRO A 339 11.73 -21.84 -25.41
C PRO A 339 12.87 -21.43 -26.37
N PRO A 340 13.70 -22.37 -26.84
CA PRO A 340 14.84 -22.07 -27.68
C PRO A 340 14.40 -21.51 -29.04
N GLU A 341 15.12 -20.49 -29.53
CA GLU A 341 14.82 -19.85 -30.80
C GLU A 341 14.96 -20.82 -31.99
N GLY A 342 13.96 -20.84 -32.86
CA GLY A 342 13.97 -21.63 -34.09
C GLY A 342 13.57 -23.11 -33.95
N VAL A 343 13.08 -23.56 -32.78
CA VAL A 343 12.54 -24.92 -32.61
C VAL A 343 11.01 -24.90 -32.65
N GLU A 344 10.42 -25.61 -33.62
CA GLU A 344 8.97 -25.82 -33.65
C GLU A 344 8.56 -26.80 -32.52
N LEU A 345 7.75 -26.28 -31.59
CA LEU A 345 7.16 -27.06 -30.50
C LEU A 345 5.85 -27.72 -30.96
N PRO A 346 5.52 -28.92 -30.46
CA PRO A 346 4.20 -29.54 -30.68
C PRO A 346 3.07 -28.62 -30.21
N ASP A 347 1.88 -28.80 -30.79
CA ASP A 347 0.69 -28.02 -30.41
C ASP A 347 0.48 -28.04 -28.89
N SER A 348 0.28 -26.85 -28.31
CA SER A 348 0.01 -26.64 -26.89
C SER A 348 -1.21 -27.44 -26.41
N SER A 349 -2.14 -27.80 -27.30
CA SER A 349 -3.29 -28.66 -26.97
C SER A 349 -2.87 -30.08 -26.56
N LEU A 350 -1.76 -30.59 -27.10
CA LEU A 350 -1.21 -31.92 -26.83
C LEU A 350 -0.27 -31.94 -25.62
N ALA A 351 0.05 -30.77 -25.07
CA ALA A 351 0.95 -30.67 -23.92
C ALA A 351 0.33 -31.34 -22.68
N PRO A 352 1.14 -32.06 -21.88
CA PRO A 352 0.64 -32.75 -20.70
C PRO A 352 0.15 -31.75 -19.66
N LYS A 353 -1.11 -31.94 -19.23
CA LYS A 353 -1.73 -31.20 -18.14
C LYS A 353 -1.26 -31.77 -16.81
N ARG A 354 -0.74 -30.92 -15.92
CA ARG A 354 -0.18 -31.29 -14.62
C ARG A 354 -0.85 -30.51 -13.50
N ARG A 355 -0.81 -31.09 -12.30
CA ARG A 355 -1.24 -30.42 -11.07
C ARG A 355 -0.09 -29.59 -10.52
N ILE A 356 -0.39 -28.36 -10.13
CA ILE A 356 0.58 -27.44 -9.51
C ILE A 356 0.13 -27.04 -8.10
N ALA A 357 1.09 -26.74 -7.24
CA ALA A 357 0.86 -26.05 -5.97
C ALA A 357 1.27 -24.58 -6.10
N ARG A 358 0.38 -23.67 -5.74
CA ARG A 358 0.61 -22.23 -5.74
C ARG A 358 0.72 -21.74 -4.30
N HIS A 359 1.86 -21.12 -3.99
CA HIS A 359 2.17 -20.51 -2.71
C HIS A 359 2.22 -19.00 -2.89
N MET A 360 1.53 -18.25 -2.04
CA MET A 360 1.57 -16.79 -2.02
C MET A 360 2.15 -16.32 -0.69
N TYR A 361 3.03 -15.33 -0.73
CA TYR A 361 3.60 -14.71 0.47
C TYR A 361 3.90 -13.23 0.22
N ILE A 362 3.95 -12.45 1.30
CA ILE A 362 4.33 -11.04 1.23
C ILE A 362 5.86 -10.98 1.15
N SER A 363 6.40 -10.50 0.03
CA SER A 363 7.85 -10.31 -0.15
C SER A 363 8.31 -8.94 0.36
N SER A 364 7.49 -7.89 0.15
CA SER A 364 7.74 -6.56 0.70
C SER A 364 6.57 -6.11 1.58
N PHE A 365 6.89 -5.79 2.83
CA PHE A 365 5.92 -5.38 3.84
C PHE A 365 5.75 -3.85 3.83
N PRO A 366 4.52 -3.32 3.68
CA PRO A 366 4.28 -1.89 3.69
C PRO A 366 4.50 -1.31 5.09
N LYS A 367 4.82 -0.02 5.21
CA LYS A 367 4.88 0.66 6.52
C LYS A 367 3.51 0.73 7.17
N VAL A 368 2.48 0.96 6.36
CA VAL A 368 1.08 1.02 6.76
C VAL A 368 0.33 -0.12 6.07
N LEU A 369 -0.14 -1.09 6.84
CA LEU A 369 -0.93 -2.20 6.31
C LEU A 369 -2.43 -1.91 6.43
N ALA A 370 -3.10 -1.73 5.30
CA ALA A 370 -4.56 -1.66 5.23
C ALA A 370 -5.16 -3.05 5.01
N LEU A 371 -5.98 -3.51 5.96
CA LEU A 371 -6.70 -4.78 5.88
C LEU A 371 -8.19 -4.51 5.69
N HIS A 372 -8.74 -5.00 4.58
CA HIS A 372 -10.17 -5.01 4.33
C HIS A 372 -10.75 -6.41 4.62
N LEU A 373 -11.86 -6.47 5.34
CA LEU A 373 -12.60 -7.71 5.57
C LEU A 373 -13.79 -7.76 4.62
N SER A 374 -13.73 -8.62 3.60
CA SER A 374 -14.83 -8.79 2.66
C SER A 374 -16.00 -9.47 3.36
N ARG A 375 -17.05 -8.68 3.61
CA ARG A 375 -18.28 -9.10 4.30
C ARG A 375 -19.48 -9.18 3.38
N SER A 376 -19.40 -8.76 2.13
CA SER A 376 -20.47 -8.94 1.16
C SER A 376 -20.48 -10.40 0.69
N VAL A 377 -21.67 -11.00 0.65
CA VAL A 377 -21.88 -12.38 0.22
C VAL A 377 -22.92 -12.37 -0.88
N PHE A 378 -22.49 -12.73 -2.08
CA PHE A 378 -23.37 -12.92 -3.22
C PHE A 378 -23.63 -14.42 -3.39
N ALA A 379 -24.82 -14.87 -3.03
CA ALA A 379 -25.28 -16.22 -3.36
C ALA A 379 -26.18 -16.15 -4.60
N ILE A 380 -25.86 -16.96 -5.60
CA ILE A 380 -26.56 -17.04 -6.90
C ILE A 380 -28.06 -17.24 -6.64
N GLY A 381 -28.89 -16.29 -7.08
CA GLY A 381 -30.35 -16.32 -6.92
C GLY A 381 -30.90 -15.68 -5.64
N THR A 382 -30.06 -15.04 -4.81
CA THR A 382 -30.49 -14.33 -3.60
C THR A 382 -30.02 -12.87 -3.58
N VAL A 383 -30.68 -12.05 -2.76
CA VAL A 383 -30.26 -10.67 -2.48
C VAL A 383 -28.91 -10.69 -1.77
N SER A 384 -28.00 -9.77 -2.12
CA SER A 384 -26.70 -9.64 -1.44
C SER A 384 -26.87 -9.51 0.07
N THR A 385 -26.19 -10.36 0.84
CA THR A 385 -26.25 -10.38 2.30
C THR A 385 -24.92 -9.98 2.92
N LYS A 386 -24.95 -9.48 4.16
CA LYS A 386 -23.77 -9.08 4.91
C LYS A 386 -23.38 -10.20 5.88
N ASN A 387 -22.14 -10.66 5.78
CA ASN A 387 -21.53 -11.57 6.75
C ASN A 387 -21.30 -10.86 8.09
N LEU A 388 -22.11 -11.25 9.08
CA LEU A 388 -22.09 -10.72 10.45
C LEU A 388 -21.09 -11.44 11.37
N ALA A 389 -20.25 -12.33 10.84
CA ALA A 389 -19.23 -13.05 11.61
C ALA A 389 -18.40 -12.08 12.47
N LYS A 390 -18.32 -12.37 13.78
CA LYS A 390 -17.45 -11.63 14.69
C LYS A 390 -16.00 -12.04 14.41
N VAL A 391 -15.19 -11.08 13.95
CA VAL A 391 -13.76 -11.31 13.66
C VAL A 391 -12.95 -10.77 14.82
N ASN A 392 -12.27 -11.65 15.56
CA ASN A 392 -11.35 -11.26 16.62
C ASN A 392 -9.98 -10.87 16.02
N PHE A 393 -9.43 -9.72 16.42
CA PHE A 393 -8.14 -9.22 15.95
C PHE A 393 -7.32 -8.68 17.14
N PRO A 394 -6.01 -8.93 17.18
CA PRO A 394 -5.14 -8.42 18.24
C PRO A 394 -4.80 -6.94 18.03
N GLU A 395 -4.40 -6.23 19.10
CA GLU A 395 -3.81 -4.88 18.96
C GLU A 395 -2.46 -4.92 18.24
N SER A 396 -1.67 -5.96 18.49
CA SER A 396 -0.37 -6.18 17.83
C SER A 396 -0.47 -7.39 16.91
N LEU A 397 -0.22 -7.18 15.62
CA LEU A 397 -0.28 -8.20 14.58
C LEU A 397 1.13 -8.51 14.06
N PRO A 398 1.75 -9.62 14.49
CA PRO A 398 2.99 -10.09 13.90
C PRO A 398 2.73 -10.76 12.54
N LEU A 399 3.47 -10.34 11.51
CA LEU A 399 3.42 -10.92 10.16
C LEU A 399 4.82 -11.28 9.67
N GLY A 400 4.90 -12.21 8.73
CA GLY A 400 6.16 -12.69 8.16
C GLY A 400 6.71 -13.95 8.83
N GLY A 401 7.76 -14.51 8.22
CA GLY A 401 8.46 -15.68 8.74
C GLY A 401 9.23 -15.37 10.02
N ILE A 402 9.77 -16.42 10.66
CA ILE A 402 10.50 -16.31 11.95
C ILE A 402 11.69 -15.34 11.85
N LEU A 403 12.39 -15.31 10.71
CA LEU A 403 13.59 -14.50 10.50
C LEU A 403 13.27 -13.03 10.15
N ASN A 404 12.16 -12.77 9.45
CA ASN A 404 11.77 -11.44 8.94
C ASN A 404 10.42 -10.99 9.49
N ARG A 405 10.21 -11.18 10.79
CA ARG A 405 8.95 -10.84 11.46
C ARG A 405 8.77 -9.33 11.56
N LYS A 406 7.68 -8.81 10.98
CA LYS A 406 7.23 -7.41 11.14
C LYS A 406 6.07 -7.36 12.12
N ASN A 407 6.15 -6.46 13.10
CA ASN A 407 5.10 -6.29 14.09
C ASN A 407 4.30 -5.02 13.78
N TYR A 408 3.04 -5.19 13.39
CA TYR A 408 2.12 -4.09 13.16
C TYR A 408 1.31 -3.80 14.41
N ARG A 409 0.98 -2.53 14.62
CA ARG A 409 0.07 -2.09 15.70
C ARG A 409 -1.20 -1.50 15.09
N LEU A 410 -2.35 -1.85 15.64
CA LEU A 410 -3.64 -1.29 15.22
C LEU A 410 -3.73 0.20 15.56
N LEU A 411 -3.76 1.05 14.53
CA LEU A 411 -3.86 2.51 14.65
C LEU A 411 -5.28 3.05 14.40
N GLY A 412 -6.01 2.43 13.48
CA GLY A 412 -7.35 2.85 13.09
C GLY A 412 -8.22 1.67 12.66
N MET A 413 -9.53 1.82 12.81
CA MET A 413 -10.54 0.84 12.43
C MET A 413 -11.77 1.56 11.89
N VAL A 414 -12.23 1.16 10.72
CA VAL A 414 -13.53 1.58 10.18
C VAL A 414 -14.54 0.46 10.36
N SER A 415 -15.68 0.78 10.94
CA SER A 415 -16.75 -0.16 11.24
C SER A 415 -18.02 0.25 10.51
N HIS A 416 -18.68 -0.71 9.87
CA HIS A 416 -19.96 -0.52 9.21
C HIS A 416 -21.10 -1.11 10.05
N LYS A 417 -22.02 -0.28 10.51
CA LYS A 417 -23.27 -0.67 11.18
C LYS A 417 -24.44 -0.62 10.21
N GLY A 418 -25.26 -1.66 10.15
CA GLY A 418 -26.40 -1.73 9.22
C GLY A 418 -26.33 -2.94 8.29
N THR A 419 -27.24 -2.95 7.32
CA THR A 419 -27.42 -4.01 6.32
C THR A 419 -26.46 -3.80 5.14
N HIS A 420 -26.59 -4.60 4.08
CA HIS A 420 -25.79 -4.43 2.87
C HIS A 420 -26.13 -3.13 2.11
N ASN A 421 -27.40 -2.73 2.09
CA ASN A 421 -27.90 -1.63 1.25
C ASN A 421 -28.09 -0.31 2.03
N SER A 422 -28.02 -0.36 3.36
CA SER A 422 -28.18 0.81 4.21
C SER A 422 -27.42 0.63 5.51
N GLY A 423 -26.61 1.61 5.85
CA GLY A 423 -25.92 1.65 7.12
C GLY A 423 -25.20 2.95 7.40
N HIS A 424 -24.30 2.88 8.37
CA HIS A 424 -23.49 3.98 8.85
C HIS A 424 -22.07 3.52 9.12
N TYR A 425 -21.11 4.29 8.64
CA TYR A 425 -19.69 4.05 8.91
C TYR A 425 -19.21 4.89 10.09
N GLU A 426 -18.50 4.24 11.00
CA GLU A 426 -17.84 4.84 12.14
C GLU A 426 -16.34 4.58 12.07
N SER A 427 -15.54 5.48 12.62
CA SER A 427 -14.08 5.36 12.65
C SER A 427 -13.57 5.44 14.08
N PHE A 428 -12.74 4.49 14.44
CA PHE A 428 -11.97 4.48 15.68
C PHE A 428 -10.52 4.74 15.30
N ARG A 429 -9.91 5.79 15.84
CA ARG A 429 -8.52 6.15 15.58
C ARG A 429 -7.79 6.42 16.87
N ARG A 430 -6.50 6.07 16.91
CA ARG A 430 -5.62 6.53 17.99
C ARG A 430 -5.25 7.98 17.76
N GLN A 431 -5.14 8.72 18.87
CA GLN A 431 -4.50 10.02 18.85
C GLN A 431 -2.99 9.81 19.03
N VAL A 432 -2.25 9.80 17.93
CA VAL A 432 -0.78 9.69 17.97
C VAL A 432 -0.23 11.08 18.29
N GLN A 433 0.14 11.30 19.55
CA GLN A 433 0.88 12.51 19.90
C GLN A 433 2.33 12.32 19.43
N PRO A 434 2.89 13.24 18.62
CA PRO A 434 4.31 13.20 18.32
C PRO A 434 5.06 13.31 19.65
N ILE A 435 5.97 12.37 19.89
CA ILE A 435 6.86 12.42 21.04
C ILE A 435 7.63 13.74 20.90
N PRO A 436 7.67 14.59 21.95
CA PRO A 436 8.47 15.81 21.89
C PRO A 436 9.89 15.42 21.47
N PHE A 437 10.40 16.07 20.42
CA PHE A 437 11.78 15.87 20.02
C PHE A 437 12.64 16.26 21.22
N SER A 438 13.36 15.30 21.79
CA SER A 438 14.34 15.59 22.83
C SER A 438 15.44 16.37 22.14
N THR A 439 15.38 17.70 22.14
CA THR A 439 16.51 18.53 21.75
C THR A 439 17.63 18.22 22.74
N PRO A 440 18.74 17.58 22.32
CA PRO A 440 19.82 17.23 23.23
C PRO A 440 20.55 18.48 23.76
N HIS A 441 20.30 19.65 23.15
CA HIS A 441 20.77 20.92 23.65
C HIS A 441 19.76 21.47 24.67
N SER A 442 20.23 21.55 25.92
CA SER A 442 19.68 22.46 26.91
C SER A 442 19.70 23.88 26.33
N PHE A 443 18.78 24.73 26.77
CA PHE A 443 18.80 26.18 26.53
C PHE A 443 20.03 26.83 27.20
N GLY A 444 21.23 26.42 26.82
CA GLY A 444 22.48 27.06 27.17
C GLY A 444 22.75 28.21 26.22
N THR A 445 23.48 29.20 26.70
CA THR A 445 23.83 30.44 25.99
C THR A 445 24.96 30.27 24.96
N GLU A 446 25.30 29.05 24.54
CA GLU A 446 26.38 28.80 23.59
C GLU A 446 25.98 27.78 22.52
N GLY A 447 26.10 28.20 21.26
CA GLY A 447 25.80 27.42 20.06
C GLY A 447 25.46 28.31 18.85
N VAL A 448 25.41 27.74 17.64
CA VAL A 448 25.27 28.42 16.32
C VAL A 448 24.02 29.32 16.18
N TYR A 449 23.09 29.27 17.12
CA TYR A 449 21.91 30.13 17.18
C TYR A 449 21.91 31.12 18.36
N SER A 450 23.09 31.39 18.95
CA SER A 450 23.32 32.46 19.94
C SER A 450 23.87 33.70 19.26
#